data_AF-A0A9P7GCL4-F1
#
_entry.id   AF-A0A9P7GCL4-F1
#
_cell.length_a   1.000
_cell.length_b   1.000
_cell.length_c   1.000
_cell.angle_alpha   90.00
_cell.angle_beta   90.00
_cell.angle_gamma   90.00
#
_symmetry.space_group_name_H-M   'P 1'
#
loop_
_entity.id
_entity.type
_entity.pdbx_description
1 polymer ?
#
loop_
_entity_poly.entity_id
_entity_poly.type
_entity_poly.pdbx_seq_one_letter_code
_entity_poly.pdbx_strand_id
1 'polypeptide(L)'
;MSQYVHVPKSELDEAQLRQLEEHEISQGPLSVLQQAVRNHAQVLENVKEMWTEIPKGKNKKPVNKDRYISKMFLRYVDSSAA
;
A
#
# COMPACT_ATOMS: atom_id res chain seq x y z
N MET A 1 -6.92 -2.75 -23.66
CA MET A 1 -8.21 -2.08 -23.40
C MET A 1 -9.30 -3.11 -23.57
N SER A 2 -10.18 -3.29 -22.57
CA SER A 2 -11.34 -4.18 -22.71
C SER A 2 -12.29 -3.62 -23.77
N GLN A 3 -12.84 -4.51 -24.59
CA GLN A 3 -13.81 -4.15 -25.63
C GLN A 3 -15.13 -3.61 -25.05
N TYR A 4 -15.38 -3.79 -23.75
CA TYR A 4 -16.62 -3.40 -23.07
C TYR A 4 -16.56 -2.03 -22.40
N VAL A 5 -15.42 -1.32 -22.46
CA VAL A 5 -15.22 -0.03 -21.75
C VAL A 5 -16.20 1.06 -22.20
N HIS A 6 -16.66 1.02 -23.45
CA HIS A 6 -17.61 1.98 -24.02
C HIS A 6 -19.04 1.44 -24.11
N VAL A 7 -19.27 0.23 -23.63
CA VAL A 7 -20.61 -0.38 -23.62
C VAL A 7 -21.29 -0.04 -22.29
N PRO A 8 -22.53 0.48 -22.29
CA PRO A 8 -23.27 0.71 -21.06
C PRO A 8 -23.35 -0.57 -20.22
N LYS A 9 -23.04 -0.49 -18.92
CA LYS A 9 -23.02 -1.67 -18.02
C LYS A 9 -24.37 -2.41 -17.93
N SER A 10 -25.48 -1.73 -18.26
CA SER A 10 -26.82 -2.32 -18.34
C SER A 10 -27.02 -3.27 -19.52
N GLU A 11 -26.14 -3.22 -20.53
CA GLU A 11 -26.21 -4.04 -21.74
C GLU A 11 -25.25 -5.26 -21.69
N LEU A 12 -24.55 -5.45 -20.55
CA LEU A 12 -23.57 -6.51 -20.38
C LEU A 12 -24.15 -7.68 -19.59
N ASP A 13 -23.87 -8.89 -20.07
CA ASP A 13 -24.11 -10.12 -19.31
C ASP A 13 -23.12 -10.21 -18.13
N GLU A 14 -23.46 -11.01 -17.12
CA GLU A 14 -22.66 -11.11 -15.89
C GLU A 14 -21.20 -11.51 -16.13
N ALA A 15 -20.95 -12.37 -17.13
CA ALA A 15 -19.60 -12.77 -17.51
C ALA A 15 -18.79 -11.60 -18.12
N GLN A 16 -19.45 -10.78 -18.95
CA GLN A 16 -18.83 -9.61 -19.57
C GLN A 16 -18.58 -8.51 -18.55
N LEU A 17 -19.49 -8.37 -17.58
CA LEU A 17 -19.32 -7.45 -16.46
C LEU A 17 -18.10 -7.81 -15.62
N ARG A 18 -17.93 -9.10 -15.27
CA ARG A 18 -16.71 -9.56 -14.57
C ARG A 18 -15.44 -9.29 -15.36
N GLN A 19 -15.45 -9.50 -16.68
CA GLN A 19 -14.30 -9.19 -17.53
C GLN A 19 -13.98 -7.68 -17.56
N LEU A 20 -15.01 -6.84 -17.59
CA LEU A 20 -14.84 -5.39 -17.50
C LEU A 20 -14.29 -4.98 -16.12
N GLU A 21 -14.84 -5.51 -15.04
CA GLU A 21 -14.37 -5.26 -13.67
C GLU A 21 -12.92 -5.69 -13.48
N GLU A 22 -12.54 -6.89 -13.93
CA GLU A 22 -11.17 -7.38 -13.84
C GLU A 22 -10.21 -6.47 -14.63
N HIS A 23 -10.63 -5.98 -15.79
CA HIS A 23 -9.87 -4.99 -16.56
C HIS A 23 -9.76 -3.64 -15.84
N GLU A 24 -10.86 -3.10 -15.30
CA GLU A 24 -10.89 -1.84 -14.55
C GLU A 24 -10.02 -1.92 -13.28
N ILE A 25 -10.03 -3.06 -12.59
CA ILE A 25 -9.23 -3.30 -11.39
C ILE A 25 -7.74 -3.47 -11.72
N SER A 26 -7.41 -4.18 -12.80
CA SER A 26 -6.02 -4.49 -13.16
C SER A 26 -5.30 -3.37 -13.91
N GLN A 27 -6.01 -2.61 -14.75
CA GLN A 27 -5.42 -1.59 -15.62
C GLN A 27 -5.97 -0.18 -15.39
N GLY A 28 -7.02 -0.03 -14.60
CA GLY A 28 -7.56 1.27 -14.22
C GLY A 28 -6.81 1.91 -13.04
N PRO A 29 -7.29 3.06 -12.54
CA PRO A 29 -6.63 3.81 -11.46
C PRO A 29 -6.51 3.03 -10.15
N LEU A 30 -7.41 2.08 -9.88
CA LEU A 30 -7.35 1.22 -8.70
C LEU A 30 -6.21 0.19 -8.74
N SER A 31 -5.62 -0.07 -9.92
CA SER A 31 -4.45 -0.95 -10.06
C SER A 31 -3.26 -0.50 -9.19
N VAL A 32 -3.19 0.78 -8.84
CA VAL A 32 -2.18 1.34 -7.93
C VAL A 32 -2.23 0.69 -6.54
N LEU A 33 -3.41 0.30 -6.05
CA LEU A 33 -3.56 -0.39 -4.78
C LEU A 33 -3.01 -1.82 -4.86
N GLN A 34 -3.29 -2.53 -5.94
CA GLN A 34 -2.69 -3.84 -6.19
C GLN A 34 -1.17 -3.75 -6.33
N GLN A 35 -0.69 -2.73 -7.04
CA GLN A 35 0.73 -2.48 -7.19
C GLN A 35 1.40 -2.11 -5.87
N ALA A 36 0.72 -1.34 -5.01
CA ALA A 36 1.21 -1.03 -3.67
C ALA A 36 1.39 -2.31 -2.85
N VAL A 37 0.41 -3.22 -2.85
CA VAL A 37 0.53 -4.54 -2.18
C VAL A 37 1.72 -5.34 -2.74
N ARG A 38 1.86 -5.42 -4.07
CA ARG A 38 2.99 -6.12 -4.72
C ARG A 38 4.34 -5.52 -4.38
N ASN A 39 4.41 -4.20 -4.24
CA ASN A 39 5.63 -3.46 -3.93
C ASN A 39 5.88 -3.34 -2.42
N HIS A 40 5.16 -4.11 -1.59
CA HIS A 40 5.25 -4.03 -0.13
C HIS A 40 5.05 -2.61 0.42
N ALA A 41 4.21 -1.81 -0.27
CA ALA A 41 3.73 -0.54 0.21
C ALA A 41 2.38 -0.75 0.91
N GLN A 42 2.35 -0.54 2.23
CA GLN A 42 1.20 -0.87 3.07
C GLN A 42 0.61 0.38 3.71
N VAL A 43 -0.72 0.47 3.71
CA VAL A 43 -1.46 1.43 4.54
C VAL A 43 -1.76 0.72 5.86
N LEU A 44 -1.27 1.28 6.96
CA LEU A 44 -1.50 0.77 8.31
C LEU A 44 -2.38 1.74 9.12
N GLU A 45 -3.17 1.19 10.03
CA GLU A 45 -4.04 1.94 10.94
C GLU A 45 -3.77 1.54 12.39
N ASN A 46 -3.87 2.50 13.30
CA ASN A 46 -3.67 2.33 14.75
C ASN A 46 -2.31 1.73 15.12
N VAL A 47 -1.22 2.24 14.54
CA VAL A 47 0.14 1.71 14.72
C VAL A 47 0.79 2.27 15.98
N LYS A 48 1.58 1.43 16.66
CA LYS A 48 2.50 1.84 17.71
C LYS A 48 3.94 1.59 17.26
N GLU A 49 4.66 2.67 16.95
CA GLU A 49 6.09 2.62 16.63
C GLU A 49 6.90 2.65 17.92
N MET A 50 7.95 1.84 18.02
CA MET A 50 8.82 1.75 19.18
C MET A 50 10.29 1.72 18.72
N TRP A 51 11.14 2.54 19.33
CA TRP A 51 12.57 2.58 19.03
C TRP A 51 13.38 2.90 20.28
N THR A 52 14.66 2.53 20.27
CA THR A 52 15.60 2.89 21.33
C THR A 52 16.58 3.93 20.80
N GLU A 53 16.65 5.09 21.45
CA GLU A 53 17.67 6.09 21.18
C GLU A 53 18.92 5.80 22.00
N ILE A 54 20.07 5.75 21.35
CA ILE A 54 21.37 5.67 22.00
C ILE A 54 21.99 7.07 21.98
N PRO A 55 22.04 7.77 23.13
CA PRO A 55 22.54 9.14 23.15
C PRO A 55 24.03 9.20 22.83
N LYS A 56 24.46 10.18 22.03
CA LYS A 56 25.90 10.42 21.80
C LYS A 56 26.54 10.96 23.10
N GLY A 57 27.53 10.23 23.62
CA GLY A 57 28.31 10.60 24.82
C GLY A 57 28.78 9.38 25.60
N LYS A 58 29.93 9.49 26.29
CA LYS A 58 30.41 8.43 27.21
C LYS A 58 29.41 8.27 28.36
N ASN A 59 29.05 7.02 28.69
CA ASN A 59 28.21 6.61 29.83
C ASN A 59 26.73 7.03 29.81
N LYS A 60 26.12 7.30 28.65
CA LYS A 60 24.68 7.54 28.58
C LYS A 60 23.91 6.22 28.36
N LYS A 61 22.81 6.05 29.10
CA LYS A 61 21.95 4.86 28.99
C LYS A 61 21.07 4.94 27.73
N PRO A 62 20.79 3.82 27.05
CA PRO A 62 19.78 3.77 26.00
C PRO A 62 18.41 4.17 26.53
N VAL A 63 17.64 4.93 25.74
CA VAL A 63 16.31 5.42 26.10
C VAL A 63 15.29 4.83 25.15
N ASN A 64 14.32 4.08 25.67
CA ASN A 64 13.22 3.56 24.87
C ASN A 64 12.17 4.65 24.65
N LYS A 65 11.71 4.77 23.41
CA LYS A 65 10.66 5.68 22.97
C LYS A 65 9.59 4.91 22.20
N ASP A 66 8.38 5.43 22.27
CA ASP A 66 7.26 4.98 21.48
C ASP A 66 6.44 6.16 20.95
N ARG A 67 5.73 5.91 19.85
CA ARG A 67 4.84 6.88 19.22
C ARG A 67 3.62 6.16 18.67
N TYR A 68 2.45 6.69 18.98
CA TYR A 68 1.20 6.23 18.39
C TYR A 68 0.91 7.02 17.11
N ILE A 69 0.50 6.30 16.05
CA ILE A 69 0.25 6.85 14.72
C ILE A 69 -1.07 6.28 14.22
N SER A 70 -2.10 7.12 14.12
CA SER A 70 -3.44 6.69 13.73
C SER A 70 -3.48 6.10 12.32
N LYS A 71 -2.75 6.69 11.36
CA LYS A 71 -2.66 6.21 9.97
C LYS A 71 -1.25 6.42 9.43
N MET A 72 -0.68 5.39 8.80
CA MET A 72 0.68 5.41 8.25
C MET A 72 0.73 4.75 6.88
N PHE A 73 1.52 5.33 5.96
CA PHE A 73 1.93 4.67 4.73
C PHE A 73 3.37 4.20 4.87
N LEU A 74 3.61 2.89 4.81
CA LEU A 74 4.95 2.30 4.78
C LEU A 74 5.33 2.00 3.34
N ARG A 75 6.54 2.41 2.94
CA ARG A 75 7.14 2.05 1.66
C ARG A 75 8.37 1.19 1.92
N TYR A 76 8.35 -0.05 1.47
CA TYR A 76 9.55 -0.86 1.43
C TYR A 76 10.54 -0.30 0.41
N VAL A 77 11.80 -0.16 0.81
CA VAL A 77 12.91 0.16 -0.09
C VAL A 77 13.96 -0.91 0.14
N ASP A 78 14.29 -1.65 -0.92
CA ASP A 78 15.34 -2.65 -0.86
C ASP A 78 16.70 -1.96 -0.69
N SER A 79 17.38 -2.24 0.42
CA SER A 79 18.70 -1.68 0.71
C SER A 79 19.81 -2.25 -0.18
N SER A 80 19.56 -3.32 -0.92
CA SER A 80 20.52 -3.91 -1.87
C SER A 80 20.57 -3.19 -3.23
N ALA A 81 19.63 -2.27 -3.48
CA ALA A 81 19.56 -1.48 -4.70
C ALA A 81 20.34 -0.15 -4.65
N ALA A 82 21.20 0.05 -3.63
CA ALA A 82 22.00 1.25 -3.41
C ALA A 82 23.51 0.97 -3.54
#